data_AF-A0A960SE03-F1
#
_entry.id   AF-A0A960SE03-F1
#
_cell.length_a   1.000
_cell.length_b   1.000
_cell.length_c   1.000
_cell.angle_alpha   90.00
_cell.angle_beta   90.00
_cell.angle_gamma   90.00
#
_symmetry.space_group_name_H-M   'P 1'
#
loop_
_entity.id
_entity.type
_entity.pdbx_description
1 polymer ?
#
loop_
_entity_poly.entity_id
_entity_poly.type
_entity_poly.pdbx_seq_one_letter_code
_entity_poly.pdbx_strand_id
1 'polypeptide(L)'
;MARAPRGFREGKFQYHEEVEVVIDNLTNLGLGVGRVDGWVLMVPFALPGERVRVRIYRNHANYSDADLVEILEASPDRVEPTCKLFGTCGGCQYQNLNYEEQLRFKTRQVQELVDKNLRGDFSVEAAIGSTVTYG
;
A
#
# COMPACT_ATOMS: atom_id res chain seq x y z
N MET A 1 -9.38 -26.34 -0.75
CA MET A 1 -9.29 -25.05 -0.02
C MET A 1 -8.28 -25.22 1.11
N ALA A 2 -7.36 -24.28 1.29
CA ALA A 2 -6.42 -24.34 2.42
C ALA A 2 -7.20 -24.18 3.73
N ARG A 3 -6.95 -25.04 4.72
CA ARG A 3 -7.58 -24.93 6.03
C ARG A 3 -7.01 -23.70 6.74
N ALA A 4 -7.89 -22.87 7.33
CA ALA A 4 -7.47 -21.71 8.10
C ALA A 4 -6.53 -22.11 9.26
N PRO A 5 -5.43 -21.39 9.49
CA PRO A 5 -4.48 -21.68 10.56
C PRO A 5 -5.10 -21.40 11.93
N ARG A 6 -4.58 -22.06 12.97
CA ARG A 6 -4.97 -21.81 14.36
C ARG A 6 -4.65 -20.34 14.70
N GLY A 7 -5.68 -19.53 14.92
CA GLY A 7 -5.55 -18.09 15.22
C GLY A 7 -6.02 -17.16 14.09
N PHE A 8 -6.44 -17.69 12.94
CA PHE A 8 -7.16 -16.87 11.96
C PHE A 8 -8.50 -16.43 12.56
N ARG A 9 -8.79 -15.13 12.47
CA ARG A 9 -10.07 -14.58 12.90
C ARG A 9 -11.07 -14.70 11.76
N GLU A 10 -12.15 -15.42 11.97
CA GLU A 10 -13.29 -15.34 11.05
C GLU A 10 -13.84 -13.91 11.06
N GLY A 11 -14.27 -13.43 9.89
CA GLY A 11 -14.64 -12.04 9.67
C GLY A 11 -15.33 -11.87 8.33
N LYS A 12 -15.18 -10.69 7.71
CA LYS A 12 -15.79 -10.41 6.40
C LYS A 12 -15.34 -11.39 5.31
N PHE A 13 -14.08 -11.82 5.34
CA PHE A 13 -13.49 -12.70 4.34
C PHE A 13 -13.05 -14.03 4.95
N GLN A 14 -13.14 -15.09 4.16
CA GLN A 14 -12.59 -16.39 4.49
C GLN A 14 -11.06 -16.41 4.32
N TYR A 15 -10.39 -17.38 4.96
CA TYR A 15 -8.97 -17.57 4.78
C TYR A 15 -8.65 -17.93 3.33
N HIS A 16 -7.73 -17.18 2.73
CA HIS A 16 -7.34 -17.27 1.32
C HIS A 16 -8.49 -17.01 0.32
N GLU A 17 -9.53 -16.31 0.75
CA GLU A 17 -10.48 -15.74 -0.21
C GLU A 17 -9.73 -14.75 -1.12
N GLU A 18 -9.98 -14.85 -2.42
CA GLU A 18 -9.42 -13.92 -3.40
C GLU A 18 -10.50 -12.94 -3.85
N VAL A 19 -10.16 -11.65 -3.82
CA VAL A 19 -11.07 -10.56 -4.21
C VAL A 19 -10.34 -9.58 -5.12
N GLU A 20 -11.10 -8.91 -5.97
CA GLU A 20 -10.60 -7.78 -6.76
C GLU A 20 -10.87 -6.49 -6.01
N VAL A 21 -9.89 -5.58 -6.01
CA VAL A 21 -9.99 -4.30 -5.33
C VAL A 21 -9.21 -3.23 -6.09
N VAL A 22 -9.73 -2.01 -6.07
CA VAL A 22 -9.01 -0.81 -6.53
C VAL A 22 -8.26 -0.22 -5.35
N ILE A 23 -6.99 0.12 -5.55
CA ILE A 23 -6.17 0.74 -4.52
C ILE A 23 -6.36 2.25 -4.54
N ASP A 24 -6.82 2.80 -3.42
CA ASP A 24 -7.17 4.21 -3.28
C ASP A 24 -5.96 5.06 -2.86
N ASN A 25 -5.13 4.53 -1.95
CA ASN A 25 -4.02 5.28 -1.35
C ASN A 25 -2.93 4.34 -0.80
N LEU A 26 -1.85 4.90 -0.26
CA LEU A 26 -0.82 4.20 0.48
C LEU A 26 -0.86 4.57 1.97
N THR A 27 -0.55 3.61 2.84
CA THR A 27 -0.26 3.89 4.25
C THR A 27 1.12 4.53 4.38
N ASN A 28 1.42 5.09 5.56
CA ASN A 28 2.76 5.59 5.89
C ASN A 28 3.86 4.51 5.85
N LEU A 29 3.47 3.23 5.88
CA LEU A 29 4.37 2.09 5.73
C LEU A 29 4.49 1.61 4.27
N GLY A 30 3.82 2.28 3.33
CA GLY A 30 3.88 1.93 1.91
C GLY A 30 2.95 0.80 1.48
N LEU A 31 1.94 0.47 2.30
CA LEU A 31 0.96 -0.56 1.94
C LEU A 31 -0.17 0.06 1.13
N GLY A 32 -0.56 -0.56 0.03
CA GLY A 32 -1.78 -0.24 -0.69
C GLY A 32 -3.01 -0.37 0.20
N VAL A 33 -3.89 0.62 0.14
CA VAL A 33 -5.17 0.64 0.84
C VAL A 33 -6.27 0.60 -0.20
N GLY A 34 -7.08 -0.46 -0.18
CA GLY A 34 -8.28 -0.58 -1.00
C GLY A 34 -9.50 -0.89 -0.14
N ARG A 35 -10.69 -0.72 -0.70
CA ARG A 35 -11.95 -1.01 0.00
C ARG A 35 -12.89 -1.90 -0.80
N VAL A 36 -13.46 -2.88 -0.11
CA VAL A 36 -14.55 -3.74 -0.62
C VAL A 36 -15.74 -3.57 0.32
N ASP A 37 -16.83 -3.00 -0.20
CA ASP A 37 -18.03 -2.62 0.57
C ASP A 37 -17.69 -1.84 1.86
N GLY A 38 -16.76 -0.89 1.76
CA GLY A 38 -16.30 -0.07 2.88
C GLY A 38 -15.27 -0.73 3.81
N TRP A 39 -15.04 -2.06 3.70
CA TRP A 39 -14.03 -2.77 4.48
C TRP A 39 -12.64 -2.55 3.93
N VAL A 40 -11.68 -2.25 4.81
CA VAL A 40 -10.30 -1.90 4.42
C VAL A 40 -9.47 -3.15 4.17
N LEU A 41 -8.76 -3.16 3.05
CA LEU A 41 -7.72 -4.14 2.73
C LEU A 41 -6.36 -3.44 2.70
N MET A 42 -5.39 -4.01 3.42
CA MET A 42 -3.98 -3.60 3.37
C MET A 42 -3.20 -4.57 2.48
N VAL A 43 -2.59 -4.04 1.42
CA VAL A 43 -2.00 -4.82 0.33
C VAL A 43 -0.57 -4.36 0.07
N PRO A 44 0.46 -5.09 0.52
CA PRO A 44 1.85 -4.77 0.20
C PRO A 44 2.08 -4.70 -1.31
N PHE A 45 2.96 -3.80 -1.74
CA PHE A 45 3.43 -3.65 -3.14
C PHE A 45 2.36 -3.25 -4.17
N ALA A 46 1.12 -3.00 -3.75
CA ALA A 46 0.08 -2.44 -4.60
C ALA A 46 0.09 -0.90 -4.51
N LEU A 47 -0.13 -0.22 -5.63
CA LEU A 47 0.00 1.23 -5.76
C LEU A 47 -1.37 1.90 -6.01
N PRO A 48 -1.54 3.18 -5.65
CA PRO A 48 -2.78 3.91 -5.94
C PRO A 48 -3.13 3.92 -7.42
N GLY A 49 -4.43 3.76 -7.72
CA GLY A 49 -4.96 3.68 -9.07
C GLY A 49 -4.93 2.29 -9.70
N GLU A 50 -4.33 1.30 -9.02
CA GLU A 50 -4.29 -0.07 -9.53
C GLU A 50 -5.57 -0.83 -9.25
N ARG A 51 -5.97 -1.68 -10.21
CA ARG A 51 -6.93 -2.76 -9.99
C ARG A 51 -6.17 -4.05 -9.82
N VAL A 52 -6.32 -4.69 -8.66
CA VAL A 52 -5.53 -5.85 -8.27
C VAL A 52 -6.41 -6.99 -7.77
N ARG A 53 -5.96 -8.22 -7.99
CA ARG A 53 -6.47 -9.40 -7.27
C ARG A 53 -5.61 -9.64 -6.05
N VAL A 54 -6.25 -9.79 -4.90
CA VAL A 54 -5.58 -9.98 -3.61
C VAL A 54 -6.12 -11.20 -2.88
N ARG A 55 -5.30 -11.81 -2.03
CA ARG A 55 -5.65 -12.98 -1.24
C ARG A 55 -5.58 -12.68 0.25
N ILE A 56 -6.70 -12.78 0.95
CA ILE A 56 -6.77 -12.47 2.38
C ILE A 56 -6.07 -13.56 3.18
N TYR A 57 -5.09 -13.20 4.01
CA TYR A 57 -4.42 -14.15 4.91
C TYR A 57 -4.62 -13.82 6.39
N ARG A 58 -5.10 -12.61 6.73
CA ARG A 58 -5.39 -12.23 8.12
C ARG A 58 -6.54 -11.22 8.19
N ASN A 59 -7.49 -11.48 9.10
CA ASN A 59 -8.52 -10.51 9.46
C ASN A 59 -8.23 -9.87 10.82
N HIS A 60 -8.48 -8.57 10.90
CA HIS A 60 -8.52 -7.78 12.12
C HIS A 60 -9.95 -7.32 12.41
N ALA A 61 -10.14 -6.49 13.44
CA ALA A 61 -11.47 -6.04 13.85
C ALA A 61 -12.17 -5.16 12.80
N ASN A 62 -11.40 -4.42 11.99
CA ASN A 62 -11.90 -3.38 11.09
C ASN A 62 -11.18 -3.31 9.73
N TYR A 63 -10.25 -4.23 9.47
CA TYR A 63 -9.52 -4.35 8.21
C TYR A 63 -8.97 -5.77 8.04
N SER A 64 -8.46 -6.09 6.86
CA SER A 64 -7.76 -7.35 6.59
C SER A 64 -6.43 -7.09 5.89
N ASP A 65 -5.44 -7.94 6.19
CA ASP A 65 -4.20 -8.00 5.43
C ASP A 65 -4.37 -9.00 4.28
N ALA A 66 -3.90 -8.61 3.10
CA ALA A 66 -3.98 -9.44 1.90
C ALA A 66 -2.67 -9.42 1.12
N ASP A 67 -2.33 -10.57 0.53
CA ASP A 67 -1.22 -10.69 -0.41
C ASP A 67 -1.66 -10.21 -1.79
N LEU A 68 -0.81 -9.46 -2.48
CA LEU A 68 -1.00 -9.13 -3.89
C LEU A 68 -0.80 -10.41 -4.74
N VAL A 69 -1.85 -10.86 -5.42
CA VAL A 69 -1.80 -12.05 -6.29
C VAL A 69 -1.50 -11.66 -7.73
N GLU A 70 -2.21 -10.66 -8.24
CA GLU A 70 -2.13 -10.24 -9.64
C GLU A 70 -2.47 -8.76 -9.76
N ILE A 71 -1.75 -8.06 -10.64
CA ILE A 71 -2.10 -6.69 -11.05
C ILE A 71 -2.89 -6.81 -12.34
N LEU A 72 -4.18 -6.49 -12.27
CA LEU A 72 -5.10 -6.56 -13.41
C LEU A 72 -4.98 -5.31 -14.27
N GLU A 73 -4.84 -4.14 -13.63
CA GLU A 73 -4.56 -2.86 -14.26
C GLU A 73 -3.49 -2.12 -13.45
N ALA A 74 -2.35 -1.88 -14.09
CA ALA A 74 -1.20 -1.24 -13.45
C ALA A 74 -1.35 0.29 -13.43
N SER A 75 -0.80 0.91 -12.39
CA SER A 75 -0.69 2.37 -12.29
C SER A 75 0.32 2.87 -13.32
N PRO A 76 0.10 4.03 -13.96
CA PRO A 76 1.11 4.64 -14.82
C PRO A 76 2.41 4.95 -14.08
N ASP A 77 2.35 5.06 -12.74
CA ASP A 77 3.48 5.37 -11.90
C ASP A 77 4.29 4.15 -11.45
N ARG A 78 3.82 2.94 -11.81
CA ARG A 78 4.55 1.71 -11.51
C ARG A 78 5.82 1.62 -12.34
N VAL A 79 6.92 1.28 -11.69
CA VAL A 79 8.23 0.98 -12.30
C VAL A 79 8.73 -0.38 -11.87
N GLU A 80 9.60 -0.98 -12.67
CA GLU A 80 10.29 -2.20 -12.29
C GLU A 80 11.32 -1.88 -11.19
N PRO A 81 11.26 -2.54 -10.02
CA PRO A 81 12.22 -2.30 -8.94
C PRO A 81 13.65 -2.60 -9.35
N THR A 82 14.57 -1.69 -9.03
CA THR A 82 16.01 -1.90 -9.34
C THR A 82 16.65 -2.98 -8.46
N CYS A 83 16.17 -3.17 -7.23
CA CYS A 83 16.70 -4.19 -6.32
C CYS A 83 16.06 -5.56 -6.61
N LYS A 84 16.88 -6.56 -6.94
CA LYS A 84 16.42 -7.95 -7.16
C LYS A 84 15.82 -8.62 -5.92
N LEU A 85 16.05 -8.05 -4.74
CA LEU A 85 15.49 -8.53 -3.47
C LEU A 85 14.21 -7.80 -3.07
N PHE A 86 13.74 -6.83 -3.87
CA PHE A 86 12.47 -6.16 -3.60
C PHE A 86 11.34 -7.19 -3.48
N GLY A 87 10.44 -6.99 -2.53
CA GLY A 87 9.37 -7.95 -2.22
C GLY A 87 9.73 -9.08 -1.24
N THR A 88 11.03 -9.33 -1.03
CA THR A 88 11.52 -10.36 -0.07
C THR A 88 12.36 -9.77 1.05
N CYS A 89 13.23 -8.82 0.73
CA CYS A 89 13.98 -8.03 1.68
C CYS A 89 13.11 -6.86 2.17
N GLY A 90 12.96 -6.72 3.50
CA GLY A 90 12.19 -5.63 4.12
C GLY A 90 12.83 -4.23 4.03
N GLY A 91 13.88 -4.05 3.23
CA GLY A 91 14.62 -2.79 3.13
C GLY A 91 13.89 -1.69 2.37
N CYS A 92 13.12 -2.04 1.33
CA CYS A 92 12.39 -1.07 0.51
C CYS A 92 10.89 -1.37 0.53
N GLN A 93 10.07 -0.34 0.76
CA GLN A 93 8.61 -0.48 0.89
C GLN A 93 7.89 -0.38 -0.46
N TYR A 94 8.30 0.56 -1.31
CA TYR A 94 7.61 0.90 -2.58
C TYR A 94 8.60 1.25 -3.70
N GLN A 95 9.67 0.47 -3.87
CA GLN A 95 10.63 0.68 -4.98
C GLN A 95 9.98 0.47 -6.37
N ASN A 96 8.80 -0.14 -6.39
CA ASN A 96 7.94 -0.26 -7.56
C ASN A 96 7.14 1.02 -7.89
N LEU A 97 7.24 2.09 -7.09
CA LEU A 97 6.67 3.40 -7.39
C LEU A 97 7.77 4.32 -7.96
N ASN A 98 7.47 5.07 -9.02
CA ASN A 98 8.45 6.01 -9.58
C ASN A 98 8.88 7.06 -8.54
N TYR A 99 10.11 7.57 -8.67
CA TYR A 99 10.72 8.40 -7.64
C TYR A 99 10.00 9.74 -7.41
N GLU A 100 9.43 10.34 -8.47
CA GLU A 100 8.71 11.60 -8.36
C GLU A 100 7.46 11.44 -7.49
N GLU A 101 6.69 10.37 -7.71
CA GLU A 101 5.53 10.05 -6.89
C GLU A 101 5.91 9.64 -5.47
N GLN A 102 7.08 9.04 -5.24
CA GLN A 102 7.57 8.83 -3.86
C GLN A 102 7.76 10.14 -3.11
N LEU A 103 8.29 11.17 -3.76
CA LEU A 103 8.49 12.50 -3.15
C LEU A 103 7.14 13.18 -2.89
N ARG A 104 6.25 13.18 -3.89
CA ARG A 104 4.89 13.73 -3.76
C ARG A 104 4.11 13.06 -2.63
N PHE A 105 4.20 11.73 -2.52
CA PHE A 105 3.58 10.97 -1.46
C PHE A 105 4.11 11.35 -0.07
N LYS A 106 5.44 11.50 0.07
CA LYS A 106 6.06 11.93 1.34
C LYS A 106 5.62 13.34 1.75
N THR A 107 5.59 14.28 0.80
CA THR A 107 5.08 15.64 1.06
C THR A 107 3.63 15.60 1.52
N ARG A 108 2.78 14.86 0.79
CA ARG A 108 1.36 14.72 1.12
C ARG A 108 1.16 14.18 2.53
N GLN A 109 1.88 13.13 2.92
CA GLN A 109 1.75 12.56 4.26
C GLN A 109 2.07 13.57 5.38
N VAL A 110 3.11 14.38 5.20
CA VAL A 110 3.46 15.41 6.18
C VAL A 110 2.39 16.50 6.20
N GLN A 111 1.89 16.94 5.04
CA GLN A 111 0.79 17.91 4.97
C GLN A 111 -0.47 17.38 5.67
N GLU A 112 -0.87 16.14 5.41
CA GLU A 112 -2.03 15.51 6.07
C GLU A 112 -1.87 15.44 7.59
N LEU A 113 -0.66 15.17 8.09
CA LEU A 113 -0.37 15.18 9.52
C LEU A 113 -0.43 16.59 10.11
N VAL A 114 0.07 17.59 9.39
CA VAL A 114 0.01 19.00 9.79
C VAL A 114 -1.44 19.47 9.89
N ASP A 115 -2.22 19.28 8.82
CA ASP A 115 -3.62 19.70 8.74
C ASP A 115 -4.48 19.05 9.83
N LYS A 116 -4.18 17.79 10.17
CA LYS A 116 -4.94 17.03 11.17
C LYS A 116 -4.59 17.41 12.61
N ASN A 117 -3.34 17.74 12.91
CA ASN A 117 -2.86 17.82 14.30
C ASN A 117 -2.50 19.23 14.74
N LEU A 118 -2.20 20.16 13.82
CA LEU A 118 -1.85 21.53 14.15
C LEU A 118 -3.04 22.47 13.90
N ARG A 119 -3.13 23.53 14.70
CA ARG A 119 -4.10 24.60 14.51
C ARG A 119 -3.39 25.78 13.88
N GLY A 120 -3.73 26.10 12.64
CA GLY A 120 -3.12 27.19 11.87
C GLY A 120 -3.04 26.83 10.39
N ASP A 121 -2.66 27.81 9.58
CA ASP A 121 -2.40 27.62 8.16
C ASP A 121 -0.89 27.40 7.98
N PHE A 122 -0.50 26.13 7.79
CA PHE A 122 0.88 25.72 7.64
C PHE A 122 1.03 25.02 6.29
N SER A 123 1.93 25.55 5.45
CA SER A 123 2.29 24.91 4.19
C SER A 123 3.51 24.01 4.38
N VAL A 124 3.45 22.79 3.83
CA VAL A 124 4.57 21.86 3.78
C VAL A 124 5.26 21.99 2.42
N GLU A 125 6.55 22.31 2.46
CA GLU A 125 7.38 22.36 1.26
C GLU A 125 7.56 20.97 0.62
N ALA A 126 7.85 20.96 -0.69
CA ALA A 126 8.10 19.73 -1.43
C ALA A 126 9.27 18.94 -0.84
N ALA A 127 9.15 17.61 -0.83
CA ALA A 127 10.17 16.71 -0.32
C ALA A 127 11.43 16.83 -1.19
N ILE A 128 12.56 17.07 -0.53
CA ILE A 128 13.84 17.22 -1.22
C ILE A 128 14.34 15.82 -1.58
N GLY A 129 14.40 15.55 -2.89
CA GLY A 129 14.96 14.31 -3.42
C GLY A 129 16.48 14.22 -3.22
N SER A 130 16.97 12.99 -3.12
CA SER A 130 18.40 12.68 -3.19
C SER A 130 18.93 12.96 -4.59
N THR A 131 20.16 13.46 -4.69
CA THR A 131 20.88 13.61 -5.98
C THR A 131 21.28 12.25 -6.57
N VAL A 132 21.26 11.19 -5.76
CA VAL A 132 21.52 9.81 -6.15
C VAL A 132 20.34 8.95 -5.68
N THR A 133 19.59 8.36 -6.62
CA THR A 133 18.42 7.54 -6.30
C THR A 133 18.78 6.10 -5.94
N TYR A 134 19.80 5.55 -6.58
CA TYR A 134 20.30 4.18 -6.36
C TYR A 134 21.84 4.19 -6.46
N GLY A 135 22.50 3.33 -5.68
CA GLY A 135 23.96 3.29 -5.58
C GLY A 135 24.40 3.07 -4.15
#